data_AF-A0A7X8QUP4-F1
#
_entry.id   AF-A0A7X8QUP4-F1
#
_cell.length_a   1.000
_cell.length_b   1.000
_cell.length_c   1.000
_cell.angle_alpha   90.00
_cell.angle_beta   90.00
_cell.angle_gamma   90.00
#
_symmetry.space_group_name_H-M   'P 1'
#
loop_
_entity.id
_entity.type
_entity.pdbx_description
1 polymer ?
#
loop_
_entity_poly.entity_id
_entity_poly.type
_entity_poly.pdbx_seq_one_letter_code
_entity_poly.pdbx_strand_id
1 'polypeptide(L)'
;MAAKSGFVPGPWVGSIEVRDFIQKNYHPYDGDSSFLAGPSERTSRLWRKCQDLLRAEYKNGGVLKVDAETPITILSHAPGYIDRELEIIVGLQTD
;
A
#
# COMPACT_ATOMS: atom_id res chain seq x y z
N MET A 1 -16.43 18.27 6.64
CA MET A 1 -17.08 16.99 7.00
C MET A 1 -17.55 16.28 5.73
N ALA A 2 -16.63 15.71 4.94
CA ALA A 2 -16.95 15.08 3.64
C ALA A 2 -16.60 13.58 3.58
N ALA A 3 -15.70 13.10 4.44
CA ALA A 3 -15.23 11.71 4.42
C ALA A 3 -16.28 10.67 4.89
N LYS A 4 -17.38 11.09 5.52
CA LYS A 4 -18.43 10.20 6.05
C LYS A 4 -19.70 10.15 5.18
N SER A 5 -19.75 10.95 4.11
CA SER A 5 -20.95 11.07 3.27
C SER A 5 -21.21 9.76 2.53
N GLY A 6 -22.44 9.24 2.63
CA GLY A 6 -22.85 7.99 1.97
C GLY A 6 -22.68 6.72 2.81
N PHE A 7 -22.08 6.80 4.00
CA PHE A 7 -22.03 5.67 4.94
C PHE A 7 -23.24 5.62 5.86
N VAL A 8 -23.72 4.41 6.15
CA VAL A 8 -24.76 4.11 7.12
C VAL A 8 -24.22 4.39 8.55
N PRO A 9 -24.86 5.28 9.32
CA PRO A 9 -24.40 5.63 10.65
C PRO A 9 -24.58 4.50 11.67
N GLY A 10 -23.80 4.56 12.74
CA GLY A 10 -23.79 3.62 13.86
C GLY A 10 -22.92 4.12 15.00
N PRO A 11 -22.74 3.33 16.08
CA PRO A 11 -21.74 3.59 17.11
C PRO A 11 -20.39 4.11 16.61
N TRP A 12 -19.91 3.61 15.45
CA TRP A 12 -18.66 4.05 14.82
C TRP A 12 -18.54 5.55 14.55
N VAL A 13 -19.66 6.29 14.53
CA VAL A 13 -19.65 7.74 14.34
C VAL A 13 -19.13 8.46 15.59
N GLY A 14 -19.40 7.91 16.78
CA GLY A 14 -19.10 8.51 18.08
C GLY A 14 -18.00 7.81 18.89
N SER A 15 -17.61 6.59 18.51
CA SER A 15 -16.53 5.82 19.15
C SER A 15 -15.64 5.10 18.12
N ILE A 16 -14.47 4.64 18.54
CA ILE A 16 -13.57 3.84 17.69
C ILE A 16 -14.16 2.42 17.58
N GLU A 17 -14.97 2.20 16.56
CA GLU A 17 -15.67 0.92 16.31
C GLU A 17 -15.57 0.51 14.83
N VAL A 18 -14.38 0.06 14.42
CA VAL A 18 -14.13 -0.37 13.03
C VAL A 18 -15.05 -1.53 12.61
N ARG A 19 -15.39 -2.42 13.55
CA ARG A 19 -16.30 -3.54 13.29
C ARG A 19 -17.71 -3.07 12.90
N ASP A 20 -18.28 -2.13 13.67
CA ASP A 20 -19.61 -1.58 13.40
C ASP A 20 -19.64 -0.84 12.06
N PHE A 21 -18.59 -0.09 11.73
CA PHE A 21 -18.43 0.54 10.42
C PHE A 21 -18.47 -0.48 9.28
N ILE A 22 -17.62 -1.53 9.35
CA ILE A 22 -17.55 -2.54 8.29
C ILE A 22 -18.91 -3.22 8.12
N GLN A 23 -19.49 -3.76 9.20
CA GLN A 23 -20.75 -4.51 9.15
C GLN A 23 -21.91 -3.71 8.55
N LYS A 24 -21.94 -2.40 8.76
CA LYS A 24 -22.98 -1.52 8.22
C LYS A 24 -22.78 -1.08 6.79
N ASN A 25 -21.54 -1.14 6.25
CA ASN A 25 -21.18 -0.43 5.01
C ASN A 25 -20.53 -1.31 3.93
N TYR A 26 -20.12 -2.53 4.24
CA TYR A 26 -19.65 -3.45 3.22
C TYR A 26 -20.80 -3.99 2.37
N HIS A 27 -20.51 -4.29 1.11
CA HIS A 27 -21.43 -4.95 0.22
C HIS A 27 -20.89 -6.37 -0.01
N PRO A 28 -21.53 -7.43 0.51
CA PRO A 28 -21.17 -8.78 0.15
C PRO A 28 -21.16 -8.95 -1.37
N TYR A 29 -20.18 -9.67 -1.88
CA TYR A 29 -20.05 -9.97 -3.30
C TYR A 29 -19.90 -11.48 -3.48
N ASP A 30 -20.96 -12.12 -3.97
CA ASP A 30 -21.03 -13.56 -4.23
C ASP A 30 -20.90 -13.89 -5.73
N GLY A 31 -20.44 -12.92 -6.54
CA GLY A 31 -20.19 -13.10 -7.98
C GLY A 31 -18.85 -13.76 -8.28
N ASP A 32 -18.40 -13.66 -9.54
CA ASP A 32 -17.16 -14.28 -10.02
C ASP A 32 -16.06 -13.27 -10.36
N SER A 33 -14.96 -13.75 -10.95
CA SER A 33 -13.80 -12.92 -11.29
C SER A 33 -13.94 -12.11 -12.59
N SER A 34 -15.09 -12.13 -13.26
CA SER A 34 -15.27 -11.49 -14.57
C SER A 34 -15.12 -9.96 -14.54
N PHE A 35 -15.33 -9.33 -13.38
CA PHE A 35 -15.15 -7.88 -13.21
C PHE A 35 -13.69 -7.45 -13.00
N LEU A 36 -12.76 -8.40 -12.82
CA LEU A 36 -11.37 -8.08 -12.52
C LEU A 36 -10.70 -7.35 -13.68
N ALA A 37 -10.03 -6.24 -13.36
CA ALA A 37 -9.21 -5.49 -14.30
C ALA A 37 -7.74 -5.93 -14.20
N GLY A 38 -7.05 -5.96 -15.34
CA GLY A 38 -5.61 -6.20 -15.40
C GLY A 38 -4.78 -5.02 -14.84
N PRO A 39 -3.45 -5.19 -14.72
CA PRO A 39 -2.57 -4.13 -14.24
C PRO A 39 -2.56 -2.94 -15.22
N SER A 40 -2.49 -1.73 -14.67
CA SER A 40 -2.22 -0.54 -15.48
C SER A 40 -0.80 -0.56 -16.05
N GLU A 41 -0.54 0.24 -17.08
CA GLU A 41 0.82 0.43 -17.61
C GLU A 41 1.77 0.95 -16.53
N ARG A 42 1.30 1.92 -15.73
CA ARG A 42 2.04 2.49 -14.59
C ARG A 42 2.44 1.41 -13.59
N THR A 43 1.50 0.54 -13.21
CA THR A 43 1.75 -0.63 -12.34
C THR A 43 2.80 -1.55 -12.95
N SER A 44 2.67 -1.87 -14.24
CA SER A 44 3.58 -2.77 -14.94
C SER A 44 5.01 -2.21 -15.04
N ARG A 45 5.14 -0.89 -15.26
CA ARG A 45 6.42 -0.18 -15.29
C ARG A 45 7.09 -0.15 -13.91
N LEU A 46 6.33 0.20 -12.88
CA LEU A 46 6.81 0.21 -11.49
C LEU A 46 7.26 -1.19 -11.06
N TRP A 47 6.45 -2.21 -11.34
CA TRP A 47 6.76 -3.58 -10.99
C TRP A 47 8.01 -4.10 -11.70
N ARG A 48 8.24 -3.73 -12.97
CA ARG A 48 9.46 -4.09 -13.68
C ARG A 48 10.72 -3.55 -12.97
N LYS A 49 10.67 -2.32 -12.47
CA LYS A 49 11.77 -1.76 -11.67
C LYS A 49 12.01 -2.56 -10.39
N CYS A 50 10.95 -2.91 -9.67
CA CYS A 50 11.07 -3.78 -8.49
C CYS A 50 11.70 -5.13 -8.86
N GLN A 51 11.28 -5.76 -9.95
CA GLN A 51 11.84 -7.03 -10.41
C GLN A 51 13.33 -6.92 -10.76
N ASP A 52 13.76 -5.81 -11.35
CA ASP A 52 15.18 -5.59 -11.65
C ASP A 52 16.01 -5.46 -10.36
N LEU A 53 15.49 -4.78 -9.33
CA LEU A 53 16.11 -4.68 -8.00
C LEU A 53 16.17 -6.04 -7.30
N LEU A 54 15.07 -6.82 -7.30
CA LEU A 54 15.02 -8.17 -6.74
C LEU A 54 16.02 -9.12 -7.43
N ARG A 55 16.24 -8.96 -8.75
CA ARG A 55 17.28 -9.73 -9.45
C ARG A 55 18.69 -9.30 -9.05
N ALA A 56 18.90 -8.03 -8.74
CA ALA A 56 20.19 -7.55 -8.22
C ALA A 56 20.46 -8.12 -6.82
N GLU A 57 19.46 -8.13 -5.94
CA GLU A 57 19.52 -8.80 -4.63
C GLU A 57 19.91 -10.26 -4.74
N TYR A 58 19.21 -11.00 -5.59
CA TYR A 58 19.50 -12.41 -5.84
C TYR A 58 20.95 -12.62 -6.29
N LYS A 59 21.46 -11.77 -7.20
CA LYS A 59 22.86 -11.83 -7.66
C LYS A 59 23.87 -11.47 -6.57
N ASN A 60 23.50 -10.60 -5.63
CA ASN A 60 24.31 -10.24 -4.47
C ASN A 60 24.32 -11.33 -3.38
N GLY A 61 23.59 -12.43 -3.58
CA GLY A 61 23.46 -13.50 -2.60
C GLY A 61 22.58 -13.12 -1.40
N GLY A 62 21.73 -12.10 -1.53
CA GLY A 62 20.88 -11.63 -0.45
C GLY A 62 20.48 -10.16 -0.59
N VAL A 63 20.62 -9.40 0.50
CA VAL A 63 20.10 -8.03 0.64
C VAL A 63 20.73 -7.06 -0.36
N LEU A 64 19.93 -6.12 -0.90
CA LEU A 64 20.43 -5.11 -1.83
C LEU A 64 21.39 -4.13 -1.16
N LYS A 65 20.95 -3.57 -0.04
CA LYS A 65 21.62 -2.55 0.76
C LYS A 65 21.04 -2.55 2.18
N VAL A 66 21.87 -2.25 3.17
CA VAL A 66 21.47 -2.07 4.56
C VAL A 66 22.02 -0.73 5.04
N ASP A 67 21.23 0.01 5.80
CA ASP A 67 21.72 1.12 6.61
C ASP A 67 22.21 0.57 7.96
N ALA A 68 23.49 0.73 8.25
CA ALA A 68 24.12 0.27 9.49
C ALA A 68 24.27 1.39 10.53
N GLU A 69 23.90 2.62 10.19
CA GLU A 69 24.18 3.84 10.96
C GLU A 69 22.90 4.43 11.57
N THR A 70 21.73 4.20 10.96
CA THR A 70 20.45 4.77 11.42
C THR A 70 19.57 3.74 12.15
N PRO A 71 19.36 3.86 13.47
CA PRO A 71 18.39 3.03 14.18
C PRO A 71 16.95 3.31 13.72
N ILE A 72 16.21 2.25 13.41
CA ILE A 72 14.85 2.36 12.88
C ILE A 72 13.83 2.85 13.94
N THR A 73 13.15 3.94 13.60
CA THR A 73 11.98 4.51 14.30
C THR A 73 10.97 5.06 13.26
N ILE A 74 9.76 5.43 13.70
CA ILE A 74 8.69 5.94 12.82
C ILE A 74 9.14 7.12 11.92
N LEU A 75 10.04 7.98 12.41
CA LEU A 75 10.48 9.20 11.71
C LEU A 75 11.98 9.20 11.37
N SER A 76 12.65 8.04 11.50
CA SER A 76 14.11 7.93 11.34
C SER A 76 14.60 8.13 9.90
N HIS A 77 13.81 7.69 8.91
CA HIS A 77 14.20 7.70 7.50
C HIS A 77 13.37 8.71 6.71
N ALA A 78 13.95 9.21 5.63
CA ALA A 78 13.24 10.09 4.70
C ALA A 78 12.20 9.29 3.88
N PRO A 79 11.30 9.96 3.15
CA PRO A 79 10.37 9.29 2.26
C PRO A 79 11.10 8.56 1.12
N GLY A 80 11.01 7.22 1.10
CA GLY A 80 11.50 6.38 0.01
C GLY A 80 10.48 6.17 -1.11
N TYR A 81 10.99 5.98 -2.34
CA TYR A 81 10.23 5.74 -3.55
C TYR A 81 10.96 4.76 -4.47
N ILE A 82 10.23 3.88 -5.16
CA ILE A 82 10.82 3.13 -6.29
C ILE A 82 10.81 3.99 -7.56
N ASP A 83 9.69 4.68 -7.80
CA ASP A 83 9.55 5.67 -8.85
C ASP A 83 8.36 6.58 -8.53
N ARG A 84 8.66 7.76 -7.98
CA ARG A 84 7.67 8.70 -7.43
C ARG A 84 6.62 9.13 -8.46
N GLU A 85 6.95 9.16 -9.75
CA GLU A 85 6.00 9.55 -10.81
C GLU A 85 5.01 8.44 -11.14
N LEU A 86 5.34 7.19 -10.79
CA LEU A 86 4.51 6.01 -11.07
C LEU A 86 3.69 5.54 -9.86
N GLU A 87 3.93 6.07 -8.66
CA GLU A 87 3.29 5.60 -7.44
C GLU A 87 1.99 6.37 -7.15
N ILE A 88 0.87 5.64 -6.97
CA ILE A 88 -0.36 6.22 -6.39
C ILE A 88 -0.31 6.15 -4.87
N ILE A 89 0.11 4.98 -4.36
CA ILE A 89 0.26 4.69 -2.95
C ILE A 89 1.76 4.63 -2.67
N VAL A 90 2.19 5.37 -1.66
CA VAL A 90 3.61 5.59 -1.33
C VAL A 90 3.93 5.08 0.07
N GLY A 91 5.22 4.86 0.32
CA GLY A 91 5.74 4.47 1.62
C GLY A 91 6.67 3.27 1.51
N LEU A 92 7.94 3.47 1.83
CA LEU A 92 8.95 2.42 2.01
C LEU A 92 9.51 2.48 3.44
N GLN A 93 10.14 1.40 3.87
CA GLN A 93 10.73 1.30 5.22
C GLN A 93 11.94 2.22 5.39
N THR A 94 12.70 2.44 4.32
CA THR A 94 13.87 3.31 4.24
C THR A 94 13.82 4.12 2.93
N ASP A 95 14.65 5.15 2.81
CA ASP A 95 14.80 5.98 1.62
C ASP A 95 15.62 5.37 0.47
#